data_AF-A0A1H2CUP3-F1
#
_entry.id   AF-A0A1H2CUP3-F1
#
_cell.length_a   1.000
_cell.length_b   1.000
_cell.length_c   1.000
_cell.angle_alpha   90.00
_cell.angle_beta   90.00
_cell.angle_gamma   90.00
#
_symmetry.space_group_name_H-M   'P 1'
#
loop_
_entity.id
_entity.type
_entity.pdbx_description
1 polymer ?
#
loop_
_entity_poly.entity_id
_entity_poly.type
_entity_poly.pdbx_seq_one_letter_code
_entity_poly.pdbx_strand_id
1 'polypeptide(L)'
;MVDDKQPDNRIQARISNPETAAWLKGRTERMFTPSHHQQAVIELGLWRSALALELRRIRLTVAQASCIADVLTGTAIDATLGGTVYMSLADGFTIARDTPVPDLASYGRKWDVDEKELLEYVGRLSPVADHALRDAIARWWTDEDSEASVEGFAQVGLTVIDPQAPDQQSRLTPPGR
;
A
#
# COMPACT_ATOMS: atom_id res chain seq x y z
N MET A 1 15.93 -32.85 -16.89
CA MET A 1 16.64 -31.56 -16.69
C MET A 1 15.75 -30.50 -17.30
N VAL A 2 14.99 -29.81 -16.45
CA VAL A 2 14.23 -28.63 -16.88
C VAL A 2 15.26 -27.50 -16.88
N ASP A 3 15.49 -26.93 -18.06
CA ASP A 3 16.39 -25.80 -18.26
C ASP A 3 15.72 -24.59 -17.58
N ASP A 4 16.13 -24.31 -16.34
CA ASP A 4 15.64 -23.18 -15.55
C ASP A 4 16.26 -21.90 -16.14
N LYS A 5 15.69 -21.43 -17.26
CA LYS A 5 16.09 -20.17 -17.88
C LYS A 5 15.77 -19.06 -16.90
N GLN A 6 16.82 -18.55 -16.27
CA GLN A 6 16.76 -17.40 -15.40
C GLN A 6 15.96 -16.27 -16.08
N PRO A 7 14.98 -15.66 -15.41
CA PRO A 7 14.12 -14.65 -16.04
C PRO A 7 14.97 -13.48 -16.54
N ASP A 8 14.75 -13.05 -17.78
CA ASP A 8 15.39 -11.86 -18.34
C ASP A 8 14.81 -10.62 -17.64
N ASN A 9 15.54 -10.11 -16.65
CA ASN A 9 15.17 -8.93 -15.86
C ASN A 9 15.55 -7.61 -16.54
N ARG A 10 15.95 -7.63 -17.82
CA ARG A 10 16.34 -6.42 -18.54
C ARG A 10 15.13 -5.56 -18.86
N ILE A 11 15.14 -4.34 -18.36
CA ILE A 11 14.13 -3.32 -18.67
C ILE A 11 14.70 -2.35 -19.71
N GLN A 12 13.98 -2.14 -20.79
CA GLN A 12 14.26 -1.09 -21.78
C GLN A 12 13.02 -0.24 -21.98
N ALA A 13 13.15 1.06 -21.74
CA ALA A 13 12.06 2.01 -21.92
C ALA A 13 12.60 3.32 -22.50
N ARG A 14 11.79 3.95 -23.37
CA ARG A 14 12.09 5.29 -23.88
C ARG A 14 11.58 6.33 -22.89
N ILE A 15 12.45 7.23 -22.44
CA ILE A 15 12.04 8.41 -21.65
C ILE A 15 11.57 9.48 -22.64
N SER A 16 10.26 9.56 -22.87
CA SER A 16 9.66 10.51 -23.81
C SER A 16 9.57 11.94 -23.25
N ASN A 17 9.57 12.11 -21.93
CA ASN A 17 9.57 13.42 -21.29
C ASN A 17 11.01 14.00 -21.24
N PRO A 18 11.30 15.09 -21.96
CA PRO A 18 12.63 15.70 -21.97
C PRO A 18 13.05 16.24 -20.61
N GLU A 19 12.11 16.68 -19.76
CA GLU A 19 12.40 17.17 -18.42
C GLU A 19 12.89 16.04 -17.51
N THR A 20 12.26 14.87 -17.59
CA THR A 20 12.68 13.68 -16.83
C THR A 20 14.08 13.23 -17.28
N ALA A 21 14.37 13.25 -18.58
CA ALA A 21 15.70 12.91 -19.08
C ALA A 21 16.78 13.89 -18.60
N ALA A 22 16.49 15.20 -18.64
CA ALA A 22 17.39 16.24 -18.14
C ALA A 22 17.61 16.13 -16.62
N TRP A 23 16.55 15.90 -15.86
CA TRP A 23 16.62 15.69 -14.42
C TRP A 23 17.49 14.48 -14.06
N LEU A 24 17.31 13.34 -14.75
CA LEU A 24 18.10 12.13 -14.52
C LEU A 24 19.58 12.33 -14.85
N LYS A 25 19.88 13.08 -15.92
CA LYS A 25 21.26 13.45 -16.24
C LYS A 25 21.89 14.31 -15.14
N GLY A 26 21.20 15.35 -14.68
CA GLY A 26 21.70 16.19 -13.58
C GLY A 26 21.87 15.42 -12.27
N ARG A 27 20.99 14.45 -12.00
CA ARG A 27 21.13 13.49 -10.88
C ARG A 27 22.40 12.65 -11.01
N THR A 28 22.64 12.09 -12.19
CA THR A 28 23.83 11.28 -12.51
C THR A 28 25.11 12.05 -12.19
N GLU A 29 25.17 13.33 -12.58
CA GLU A 29 26.31 14.22 -12.30
C GLU A 29 26.50 14.46 -10.80
N ARG A 30 25.43 14.81 -10.08
CA ARG A 30 25.49 15.09 -8.63
C ARG A 30 25.81 13.86 -7.78
N MET A 31 25.36 12.69 -8.21
CA MET A 31 25.54 11.42 -7.50
C MET A 31 26.81 10.68 -7.95
N PHE A 32 27.54 11.22 -8.92
CA PHE A 32 28.76 10.62 -9.48
C PHE A 32 28.57 9.18 -9.97
N THR A 33 27.37 8.85 -10.48
CA THR A 33 27.10 7.52 -11.02
C THR A 33 27.70 7.39 -12.43
N PRO A 34 28.23 6.21 -12.82
CA PRO A 34 28.89 6.05 -14.12
C PRO A 34 28.01 6.28 -15.35
N SER A 35 26.68 6.13 -15.24
CA SER A 35 25.74 6.40 -16.34
C SER A 35 24.34 6.71 -15.84
N HIS A 36 23.56 7.41 -16.67
CA HIS A 36 22.16 7.70 -16.39
C HIS A 36 21.27 6.44 -16.33
N HIS A 37 21.66 5.35 -17.01
CA HIS A 37 20.98 4.06 -16.89
C HIS A 37 21.15 3.46 -15.48
N GLN A 38 22.38 3.45 -14.96
CA GLN A 38 22.62 3.00 -13.58
C GLN A 38 21.95 3.91 -12.56
N GLN A 39 21.97 5.22 -12.80
CA GLN A 39 21.23 6.16 -11.98
C GLN A 39 19.73 5.84 -11.97
N ALA A 40 19.11 5.53 -13.11
CA ALA A 40 17.70 5.15 -13.16
C ALA A 40 17.38 3.89 -12.34
N VAL A 41 18.25 2.88 -12.38
CA VAL A 41 18.09 1.67 -11.55
C VAL A 41 18.12 2.03 -10.05
N ILE A 42 19.04 2.92 -9.65
CA ILE A 42 19.11 3.40 -8.25
C ILE A 42 17.83 4.14 -7.87
N GLU A 43 17.28 4.97 -8.75
CA GLU A 43 16.02 5.70 -8.50
C GLU A 43 14.84 4.77 -8.31
N LEU A 44 14.71 3.74 -9.15
CA LEU A 44 13.64 2.76 -9.03
C LEU A 44 13.77 2.00 -7.70
N GLY A 45 14.99 1.66 -7.30
CA GLY A 45 15.27 1.07 -5.99
C GLY A 45 14.92 2.00 -4.82
N LEU A 46 15.26 3.30 -4.95
CA LEU A 46 14.93 4.32 -3.97
C LEU A 46 13.41 4.50 -3.83
N TRP A 47 12.69 4.58 -4.95
CA TRP A 47 11.23 4.69 -4.96
C TRP A 47 10.58 3.48 -4.29
N ARG A 48 10.98 2.26 -4.68
CA ARG A 48 10.52 1.02 -4.01
C ARG A 48 10.78 1.06 -2.50
N SER A 49 11.94 1.54 -2.08
CA SER A 49 12.29 1.64 -0.65
C SER A 49 11.46 2.70 0.08
N ALA A 50 11.17 3.83 -0.58
CA ALA A 50 10.34 4.89 -0.05
C ALA A 50 8.90 4.39 0.20
N LEU A 51 8.30 3.68 -0.76
CA LEU A 51 6.97 3.08 -0.59
C LEU A 51 6.95 2.11 0.59
N ALA A 52 7.93 1.21 0.68
CA ALA A 52 8.02 0.26 1.80
C ALA A 52 8.21 0.97 3.15
N LEU A 53 8.92 2.10 3.19
CA LEU A 53 9.10 2.88 4.41
C LEU A 53 7.81 3.57 4.85
N GLU A 54 7.04 4.12 3.91
CA GLU A 54 5.74 4.73 4.23
C GLU A 54 4.74 3.69 4.72
N LEU A 55 4.70 2.49 4.13
CA LEU A 55 3.85 1.39 4.62
C LEU A 55 4.14 1.01 6.08
N ARG A 56 5.42 1.05 6.48
CA ARG A 56 5.83 0.81 7.87
C ARG A 56 5.44 1.93 8.82
N ARG A 57 5.01 3.10 8.35
CA ARG A 57 4.55 4.22 9.17
C ARG A 57 3.03 4.25 9.29
N ILE A 58 2.34 3.69 8.30
CA ILE A 58 0.89 3.52 8.35
C ILE A 58 0.56 2.51 9.46
N ARG A 59 -0.35 2.90 10.34
CA ARG A 59 -0.87 2.10 11.44
C ARG A 59 -2.38 2.01 11.29
N LEU A 60 -2.86 0.81 11.02
CA LEU A 60 -4.29 0.53 10.87
C LEU A 60 -4.64 -0.66 11.76
N THR A 61 -5.90 -0.77 12.15
CA THR A 61 -6.43 -2.06 12.60
C THR A 61 -6.70 -2.97 11.41
N VAL A 62 -6.84 -4.28 11.64
CA VAL A 62 -7.33 -5.21 10.60
C VAL A 62 -8.67 -4.73 10.04
N ALA A 63 -9.60 -4.32 10.91
CA ALA A 63 -10.89 -3.76 10.51
C ALA A 63 -10.77 -2.55 9.57
N GLN A 64 -9.90 -1.58 9.89
CA GLN A 64 -9.66 -0.41 9.05
C GLN A 64 -9.03 -0.79 7.71
N ALA A 65 -8.03 -1.67 7.71
CA ALA A 65 -7.37 -2.12 6.49
C ALA A 65 -8.34 -2.89 5.57
N SER A 66 -9.17 -3.76 6.13
CA SER A 66 -10.23 -4.46 5.40
C SER A 66 -11.29 -3.53 4.86
N CYS A 67 -11.70 -2.52 5.63
CA CYS A 67 -12.61 -1.47 5.15
C CYS A 67 -12.03 -0.71 3.96
N ILE A 68 -10.75 -0.35 4.02
CA ILE A 68 -10.05 0.30 2.89
C ILE A 68 -9.99 -0.64 1.69
N ALA A 69 -9.60 -1.90 1.89
CA ALA A 69 -9.52 -2.89 0.84
C ALA A 69 -10.87 -3.07 0.12
N ASP A 70 -11.96 -3.16 0.89
CA ASP A 70 -13.32 -3.35 0.40
C ASP A 70 -13.80 -2.17 -0.46
N VAL A 71 -13.55 -0.91 -0.03
CA VAL A 71 -13.87 0.28 -0.83
C VAL A 71 -13.02 0.36 -2.10
N LEU A 72 -11.75 -0.02 -2.02
CA LEU A 72 -10.82 0.02 -3.15
C LEU A 72 -10.95 -1.20 -4.09
N THR A 73 -11.82 -2.17 -3.78
CA THR A 73 -12.06 -3.35 -4.62
C THR A 73 -12.43 -2.94 -6.04
N GLY A 74 -11.73 -3.50 -7.03
CA GLY A 74 -12.00 -3.20 -8.44
C GLY A 74 -11.50 -1.83 -8.91
N THR A 75 -10.84 -1.04 -8.05
CA THR A 75 -10.16 0.19 -8.48
C THR A 75 -8.77 -0.16 -9.03
N ALA A 76 -8.52 0.17 -10.30
CA ALA A 76 -7.19 0.05 -10.87
C ALA A 76 -6.23 1.04 -10.18
N ILE A 77 -5.02 0.60 -9.87
CA ILE A 77 -3.94 1.54 -9.52
C ILE A 77 -3.50 2.29 -10.79
N ASP A 78 -3.37 3.60 -10.68
CA ASP A 78 -2.76 4.42 -11.71
C ASP A 78 -1.37 4.89 -11.27
N ALA A 79 -0.46 5.09 -12.23
CA ALA A 79 0.90 5.56 -11.97
C ALA A 79 0.92 7.09 -11.74
N THR A 80 -0.03 7.61 -10.96
CA THR A 80 -0.13 9.03 -10.63
C THR A 80 -0.21 9.24 -9.12
N LEU A 81 0.26 10.40 -8.66
CA LEU A 81 0.13 10.84 -7.26
C LEU A 81 -1.17 11.63 -7.01
N GLY A 82 -2.19 11.46 -7.88
CA GLY A 82 -3.42 12.25 -7.85
C GLY A 82 -4.66 11.52 -7.32
N GLY A 83 -4.72 10.19 -7.46
CA GLY A 83 -5.84 9.39 -6.97
C GLY A 83 -5.68 9.03 -5.50
N THR A 84 -6.28 9.81 -4.59
CA THR A 84 -6.13 9.60 -3.15
C THR A 84 -7.06 8.50 -2.61
N VAL A 85 -6.55 7.67 -1.70
CA VAL A 85 -7.35 6.73 -0.90
C VAL A 85 -8.45 7.48 -0.16
N TYR A 86 -8.17 8.69 0.32
CA TYR A 86 -9.16 9.58 0.95
C TYR A 86 -10.39 9.81 0.06
N MET A 87 -10.19 10.22 -1.20
CA MET A 87 -11.31 10.49 -2.10
C MET A 87 -12.14 9.24 -2.35
N SER A 88 -11.50 8.10 -2.59
CA SER A 88 -12.21 6.83 -2.79
C SER A 88 -13.03 6.42 -1.57
N LEU A 89 -12.50 6.59 -0.35
CA LEU A 89 -13.24 6.35 0.89
C LEU A 89 -14.39 7.33 1.08
N ALA A 90 -14.15 8.62 0.87
CA ALA A 90 -15.18 9.65 1.04
C ALA A 90 -16.37 9.41 0.10
N ASP A 91 -16.09 9.08 -1.15
CA ASP A 91 -17.11 8.75 -2.15
C ASP A 91 -17.80 7.43 -1.79
N GLY A 92 -17.05 6.37 -1.48
CA GLY A 92 -17.60 5.07 -1.10
C GLY A 92 -18.53 5.14 0.12
N PHE A 93 -18.14 5.86 1.17
CA PHE A 93 -18.96 6.06 2.37
C PHE A 93 -20.20 6.90 2.09
N THR A 94 -20.09 7.91 1.22
CA THR A 94 -21.24 8.72 0.81
C THR A 94 -22.24 7.89 0.00
N ILE A 95 -21.76 7.16 -1.01
CA ILE A 95 -22.60 6.29 -1.85
C ILE A 95 -23.29 5.22 -1.01
N ALA A 96 -22.58 4.56 -0.09
CA ALA A 96 -23.16 3.52 0.78
C ALA A 96 -24.24 4.05 1.74
N ARG A 97 -24.16 5.33 2.15
CA ARG A 97 -25.20 5.97 2.97
C ARG A 97 -26.40 6.42 2.14
N ASP A 98 -26.15 6.94 0.94
CA ASP A 98 -27.17 7.56 0.10
C ASP A 98 -27.93 6.52 -0.76
N THR A 99 -27.33 5.35 -1.00
CA THR A 99 -27.92 4.25 -1.77
C THR A 99 -28.14 3.04 -0.87
N PRO A 100 -29.33 2.86 -0.27
CA PRO A 100 -29.64 1.69 0.55
C PRO A 100 -29.76 0.45 -0.35
N VAL A 101 -28.65 -0.22 -0.58
CA VAL A 101 -28.62 -1.58 -1.13
C VAL A 101 -29.05 -2.53 0.00
N PRO A 102 -29.98 -3.48 -0.24
CA PRO A 102 -30.31 -4.50 0.75
C PRO A 102 -29.03 -5.18 1.24
N ASP A 103 -28.87 -5.28 2.56
CA ASP A 103 -27.70 -5.84 3.28
C ASP A 103 -26.39 -5.03 3.26
N LEU A 104 -26.31 -3.89 2.57
CA LEU A 104 -25.18 -2.97 2.72
C LEU A 104 -25.51 -1.97 3.84
N ALA A 105 -25.28 -2.40 5.08
CA ALA A 105 -25.02 -1.41 6.12
C ALA A 105 -23.81 -0.56 5.72
N SER A 106 -23.71 0.68 6.23
CA SER A 106 -22.54 1.53 5.99
C SER A 106 -21.23 0.75 6.22
N TYR A 107 -20.16 1.09 5.50
CA TYR A 107 -18.88 0.38 5.60
C TYR A 107 -18.38 0.31 7.05
N GLY A 108 -18.59 1.38 7.81
CA GLY A 108 -18.28 1.44 9.24
C GLY A 108 -19.04 0.41 10.07
N ARG A 109 -20.32 0.12 9.75
CA ARG A 109 -21.05 -0.96 10.43
C ARG A 109 -20.55 -2.34 9.98
N LYS A 110 -20.27 -2.52 8.68
CA LYS A 110 -19.78 -3.80 8.14
C LYS A 110 -18.46 -4.23 8.78
N TRP A 111 -17.56 -3.28 8.99
CA TRP A 111 -16.20 -3.54 9.45
C TRP A 111 -15.95 -3.15 10.91
N ASP A 112 -16.94 -2.61 11.62
CA ASP A 112 -16.80 -2.05 12.97
C ASP A 112 -15.73 -0.94 13.05
N VAL A 113 -15.87 0.06 12.18
CA VAL A 113 -14.93 1.18 12.00
C VAL A 113 -15.65 2.53 12.14
N ASP A 114 -15.03 3.48 12.84
CA ASP A 114 -15.40 4.89 12.75
C ASP A 114 -14.94 5.47 11.40
N GLU A 115 -15.88 5.60 10.47
CA GLU A 115 -15.64 6.14 9.13
C GLU A 115 -15.03 7.55 9.16
N LYS A 116 -15.41 8.38 10.12
CA LYS A 116 -14.91 9.75 10.23
C LYS A 116 -13.47 9.77 10.70
N GLU A 117 -13.14 9.00 11.73
CA GLU A 117 -11.76 8.87 12.22
C GLU A 117 -10.86 8.29 11.12
N LEU A 118 -11.33 7.28 10.39
CA LEU A 118 -10.58 6.69 9.29
C LEU A 118 -10.32 7.70 8.17
N LEU A 119 -11.34 8.51 7.78
CA LEU A 119 -11.18 9.58 6.80
C LEU A 119 -10.20 10.66 7.26
N GLU A 120 -10.25 11.08 8.53
CA GLU A 120 -9.30 12.04 9.09
C GLU A 120 -7.88 11.48 9.12
N TYR A 121 -7.73 10.18 9.40
CA TYR A 121 -6.43 9.51 9.39
C TYR A 121 -5.83 9.46 7.99
N VAL A 122 -6.56 8.91 7.01
CA VAL A 122 -6.09 8.80 5.61
C VAL A 122 -5.91 10.16 4.94
N GLY A 123 -6.73 11.16 5.30
CA GLY A 123 -6.60 12.53 4.82
C GLY A 123 -5.33 13.27 5.28
N ARG A 124 -4.62 12.73 6.28
CA ARG A 124 -3.32 13.25 6.73
C ARG A 124 -2.12 12.54 6.10
N LEU A 125 -2.34 11.51 5.29
CA LEU A 125 -1.24 10.82 4.62
C LEU A 125 -0.57 11.75 3.62
N SER A 126 0.76 11.63 3.50
CA SER A 126 1.47 12.28 2.41
C SER A 126 1.08 11.63 1.07
N PRO A 127 1.23 12.33 -0.07
CA PRO A 127 0.95 11.73 -1.38
C PRO A 127 1.72 10.42 -1.64
N VAL A 128 2.93 10.27 -1.08
CA VAL A 128 3.72 9.04 -1.21
C VAL A 128 3.15 7.92 -0.34
N ALA A 129 2.72 8.23 0.89
CA ALA A 129 2.12 7.24 1.78
C ALA A 129 0.75 6.76 1.27
N ASP A 130 -0.05 7.66 0.72
CA ASP A 130 -1.30 7.34 0.06
C ASP A 130 -1.09 6.40 -1.15
N HIS A 131 -0.14 6.75 -2.03
CA HIS A 131 0.21 5.89 -3.16
C HIS A 131 0.75 4.52 -2.70
N ALA A 132 1.56 4.50 -1.65
CA ALA A 132 2.07 3.25 -1.07
C ALA A 132 0.93 2.38 -0.52
N LEU A 133 -0.02 2.97 0.20
CA LEU A 133 -1.20 2.27 0.72
C LEU A 133 -2.03 1.68 -0.42
N ARG A 134 -2.31 2.46 -1.46
CA ARG A 134 -3.06 2.00 -2.63
C ARG A 134 -2.36 0.86 -3.35
N ASP A 135 -1.05 0.95 -3.54
CA ASP A 135 -0.22 -0.13 -4.10
C ASP A 135 -0.28 -1.40 -3.26
N ALA A 136 -0.15 -1.28 -1.93
CA ALA A 136 -0.22 -2.45 -1.04
C ALA A 136 -1.59 -3.13 -1.09
N ILE A 137 -2.68 -2.36 -1.07
CA ILE A 137 -4.04 -2.90 -1.18
C ILE A 137 -4.28 -3.55 -2.55
N ALA A 138 -3.78 -2.95 -3.63
CA ALA A 138 -3.87 -3.55 -4.97
C ALA A 138 -3.12 -4.89 -5.02
N ARG A 139 -1.91 -4.96 -4.45
CA ARG A 139 -1.13 -6.22 -4.37
C ARG A 139 -1.84 -7.28 -3.53
N TRP A 140 -2.49 -6.88 -2.43
CA TRP A 140 -3.23 -7.80 -1.56
C TRP A 140 -4.42 -8.40 -2.29
N TRP A 141 -5.14 -7.58 -3.08
CA TRP A 141 -6.24 -8.06 -3.92
C TRP A 141 -5.83 -9.00 -5.05
N THR A 142 -4.62 -8.83 -5.60
CA THR A 142 -4.14 -9.69 -6.69
C THR A 142 -3.62 -11.05 -6.22
N ASP A 143 -3.41 -11.21 -4.92
CA ASP A 143 -2.96 -12.46 -4.33
C ASP A 143 -4.17 -13.28 -3.86
N GLU A 144 -4.46 -14.39 -4.56
CA GLU A 144 -5.64 -15.22 -4.29
C GLU A 144 -5.61 -15.86 -2.90
N ASP A 145 -4.42 -16.01 -2.30
CA ASP A 145 -4.23 -16.60 -0.98
C ASP A 145 -4.23 -15.56 0.15
N SER A 146 -4.42 -14.27 -0.18
CA SER A 146 -4.43 -13.20 0.82
C SER A 146 -5.70 -13.22 1.67
N GLU A 147 -5.51 -13.31 2.98
CA GLU A 147 -6.59 -13.23 3.97
C GLU A 147 -6.69 -11.83 4.58
N ALA A 148 -7.88 -11.46 5.04
CA ALA A 148 -8.15 -10.22 5.77
C ALA A 148 -7.70 -10.35 7.25
N SER A 149 -6.40 -10.55 7.46
CA SER A 149 -5.75 -10.84 8.74
C SER A 149 -4.46 -10.04 8.92
N VAL A 150 -3.87 -10.08 10.12
CA VAL A 150 -2.58 -9.43 10.38
C VAL A 150 -1.51 -9.94 9.43
N GLU A 151 -1.44 -11.26 9.27
CA GLU A 151 -0.48 -11.94 8.43
C GLU A 151 -0.71 -11.62 6.94
N GLY A 152 -1.95 -11.60 6.48
CA GLY A 152 -2.27 -11.29 5.08
C GLY A 152 -1.87 -9.86 4.69
N PHE A 153 -2.18 -8.87 5.53
CA PHE A 153 -1.72 -7.50 5.28
C PHE A 153 -0.20 -7.32 5.43
N ALA A 154 0.44 -8.09 6.31
CA ALA A 154 1.89 -8.06 6.47
C ALA A 154 2.64 -8.52 5.21
N GLN A 155 2.08 -9.45 4.43
CA GLN A 155 2.68 -9.90 3.16
C GLN A 155 2.84 -8.78 2.14
N VAL A 156 1.93 -7.80 2.15
CA VAL A 156 2.03 -6.62 1.27
C VAL A 156 2.78 -5.45 1.89
N GLY A 157 3.32 -5.63 3.10
CA GLY A 157 4.14 -4.67 3.82
C GLY A 157 3.35 -3.71 4.72
N LEU A 158 2.03 -3.88 4.83
CA LEU A 158 1.20 -3.09 5.74
C LEU A 158 1.41 -3.55 7.17
N THR A 159 1.55 -2.60 8.09
CA THR A 159 1.56 -2.89 9.53
C THR A 159 0.16 -2.67 10.08
N VAL A 160 -0.54 -3.77 10.33
CA VAL A 160 -1.87 -3.75 10.95
C VAL A 160 -1.82 -4.36 12.35
N ILE A 161 -2.71 -3.93 13.22
CA ILE A 161 -2.92 -4.52 14.55
C ILE A 161 -4.29 -5.16 14.62
N ASP A 162 -4.38 -6.28 15.33
CA ASP A 162 -5.67 -6.83 15.73
C ASP A 162 -5.91 -6.48 17.20
N PRO A 163 -6.80 -5.51 17.51
CA PRO A 163 -7.11 -5.15 18.89
C PRO A 163 -7.85 -6.25 19.65
N GLN A 164 -8.35 -7.29 18.97
CA GLN A 164 -9.05 -8.43 19.56
C GLN A 164 -8.14 -9.66 19.71
N ALA A 165 -6.88 -9.60 19.24
CA ALA A 165 -5.94 -10.70 19.41
C ALA A 165 -5.58 -10.86 20.91
N PRO A 166 -5.66 -12.08 21.48
CA PRO A 166 -5.27 -12.30 22.87
C PRO A 166 -3.78 -11.98 23.03
N ASP A 167 -3.44 -11.15 24.03
CA ASP A 167 -2.06 -10.77 24.38
C ASP A 167 -1.15 -12.00 24.42
N GLN A 168 -0.26 -12.15 23.44
CA GLN A 168 0.74 -13.22 23.45
C GLN A 168 1.82 -13.01 24.53
N GLN A 169 1.68 -12.00 25.41
CA GLN A 169 2.63 -11.67 26.47
C GLN A 169 2.55 -12.58 27.71
N SER A 170 1.56 -13.47 27.83
CA SER A 170 1.45 -14.39 28.99
C SER A 170 2.29 -15.69 28.90
N ARG A 171 3.14 -15.88 27.87
CA ARG A 171 3.97 -17.11 27.74
C ARG A 171 5.39 -17.01 28.31
N LEU A 172 5.72 -15.95 29.05
CA LEU A 172 6.97 -15.86 29.81
C LEU A 172 6.70 -15.99 31.32
N THR A 173 6.15 -17.12 31.73
CA THR A 173 6.29 -17.59 33.11
C THR A 173 7.55 -18.46 33.15
N PRO A 174 8.63 -18.07 33.85
CA PRO A 174 9.76 -18.96 34.05
C PRO A 174 9.26 -20.17 34.86
N PRO A 175 9.72 -21.41 34.57
CA PRO A 175 9.46 -22.52 35.48
C PRO A 175 10.05 -22.17 36.84
N GLY A 176 9.18 -22.07 37.85
CA GLY A 176 9.54 -21.82 39.23
C GLY A 176 10.20 -23.05 39.85
N ARG A 177 11.36 -22.80 40.47
CA ARG A 177 12.12 -23.58 41.47
C ARG A 177 12.39 -25.07 41.23
#